data_AF-X1LQS7-F1
#
_entry.id   AF-X1LQS7-F1
#
_cell.length_a   1.000
_cell.length_b   1.000
_cell.length_c   1.000
_cell.angle_alpha   90.00
_cell.angle_beta   90.00
_cell.angle_gamma   90.00
#
_symmetry.space_group_name_H-M   'P 1'
#
loop_
_entity.id
_entity.type
_entity.pdbx_description
1 polymer ?
#
loop_
_entity_poly.entity_id
_entity_poly.type
_entity_poly.pdbx_seq_one_letter_code
_entity_poly.pdbx_strand_id
1 'polypeptide(L)'
;MLGKVYSFLDWNGWSGERVVLRPDGTIPIARLYINNLSEHKTSKLFYVTNIFAFEETGKKGRERWQCGAEFLGSAKLAVDAEIIWLVSEVIQKLGINNIKLQLSHAGLVKALIKELKLSPGEEAKITSHILDGDWQALMKAKPTISES
;
A
#
# COMPACT_ATOMS: atom_id res chain seq x y z
N MET A 1 -6.97 3.84 4.48
CA MET A 1 -6.50 4.16 3.11
C MET A 1 -7.61 4.69 2.17
N LEU A 2 -8.91 4.46 2.43
CA LEU A 2 -10.03 4.95 1.58
C LEU A 2 -10.73 6.25 2.06
N GLY A 3 -10.29 6.87 3.15
CA GLY A 3 -11.06 7.96 3.77
C GLY A 3 -11.07 9.30 3.02
N LYS A 4 -10.27 9.47 1.96
CA LYS A 4 -9.94 10.77 1.34
C LYS A 4 -9.77 10.66 -0.18
N VAL A 5 -10.85 10.29 -0.89
CA VAL A 5 -10.90 10.20 -2.36
C VAL A 5 -11.80 11.28 -2.95
N TYR A 6 -11.55 11.68 -4.20
CA TYR A 6 -12.47 12.56 -4.93
C TYR A 6 -13.58 11.72 -5.58
N SER A 7 -14.80 11.86 -5.06
CA SER A 7 -15.99 11.19 -5.58
C SER A 7 -16.93 12.19 -6.24
N PHE A 8 -17.55 11.77 -7.33
CA PHE A 8 -18.48 12.54 -8.14
C PHE A 8 -19.71 11.68 -8.42
N LEU A 9 -20.82 12.32 -8.75
CA LEU A 9 -21.92 11.64 -9.42
C LEU A 9 -21.58 11.51 -10.91
N ASP A 10 -22.00 10.40 -11.52
CA ASP A 10 -21.84 10.20 -12.96
C ASP A 10 -22.52 11.33 -13.78
N TRP A 11 -22.12 11.48 -15.05
CA TRP A 11 -22.34 12.67 -15.90
C TRP A 11 -23.78 13.19 -15.94
N ASN A 12 -24.78 12.29 -15.85
CA ASN A 12 -26.17 12.70 -15.84
C ASN A 12 -26.70 12.91 -14.41
N GLY A 13 -26.10 12.31 -13.38
CA GLY A 13 -26.58 12.31 -12.00
C GLY A 13 -27.88 11.52 -11.77
N TRP A 14 -28.53 11.03 -12.82
CA TRP A 14 -29.82 10.35 -12.78
C TRP A 14 -29.67 8.87 -12.44
N SER A 15 -28.55 8.26 -12.84
CA SER A 15 -28.21 6.90 -12.41
C SER A 15 -27.95 6.84 -10.90
N GLY A 16 -27.62 7.98 -10.27
CA GLY A 16 -27.17 8.05 -8.88
C GLY A 16 -25.83 7.36 -8.64
N GLU A 17 -25.15 6.91 -9.70
CA GLU A 17 -23.89 6.21 -9.59
C GLU A 17 -22.77 7.17 -9.17
N ARG A 18 -21.92 6.69 -8.26
CA ARG A 18 -20.73 7.40 -7.83
C ARG A 18 -19.52 6.90 -8.61
N VAL A 19 -18.83 7.85 -9.22
CA VAL A 19 -17.51 7.64 -9.80
C VAL A 19 -16.46 8.27 -8.88
N VAL A 20 -15.22 7.79 -9.01
CA VAL A 20 -14.09 8.24 -8.20
C VAL A 20 -12.91 8.45 -9.12
N LEU A 21 -12.21 9.58 -8.96
CA LEU A 21 -10.90 9.74 -9.58
C LEU A 21 -9.92 8.76 -8.93
N ARG A 22 -9.21 7.98 -9.74
CA ARG A 22 -8.34 6.89 -9.26
C ARG A 22 -7.38 7.39 -8.17
N PRO A 23 -7.47 6.87 -6.94
CA PRO A 23 -6.59 7.29 -5.85
C PRO A 23 -5.23 6.59 -5.88
N ASP A 24 -5.13 5.50 -6.64
CA ASP A 24 -3.98 4.62 -6.72
C ASP A 24 -4.01 3.79 -8.01
N GLY A 25 -2.85 3.40 -8.53
CA GLY A 25 -2.69 2.62 -9.76
C GLY A 25 -2.97 1.12 -9.62
N THR A 26 -2.88 0.54 -8.41
CA THR A 26 -3.10 -0.89 -8.18
C THR A 26 -4.56 -1.28 -8.39
N ILE A 27 -5.53 -0.43 -7.99
CA ILE A 27 -6.96 -0.75 -8.09
C ILE A 27 -7.42 -0.98 -9.55
N PRO A 28 -7.13 -0.08 -10.51
CA PRO A 28 -7.43 -0.33 -11.92
C PRO A 28 -6.73 -1.57 -12.48
N ILE A 29 -5.49 -1.83 -12.08
CA ILE A 29 -4.71 -2.99 -12.56
C ILE A 29 -5.32 -4.30 -12.05
N ALA A 30 -5.72 -4.36 -10.76
CA ALA A 30 -6.44 -5.50 -10.21
C ALA A 30 -7.76 -5.74 -10.95
N ARG A 31 -8.52 -4.67 -11.25
CA ARG A 31 -9.76 -4.78 -12.04
C ARG A 31 -9.50 -5.30 -13.46
N LEU A 32 -8.49 -4.77 -14.16
CA LEU A 32 -8.10 -5.25 -15.48
C LEU A 32 -7.76 -6.74 -15.45
N TYR A 33 -6.98 -7.17 -14.45
CA TYR A 33 -6.63 -8.58 -14.31
C TYR A 33 -7.86 -9.47 -14.12
N ILE A 34 -8.73 -9.13 -13.16
CA ILE A 34 -9.94 -9.91 -12.87
C ILE A 34 -10.85 -10.01 -14.09
N ASN A 35 -11.07 -8.89 -14.78
CA ASN A 35 -12.07 -8.81 -15.84
C ASN A 35 -11.57 -9.31 -17.22
N ASN A 36 -10.27 -9.22 -17.47
CA ASN A 36 -9.74 -9.42 -18.82
C ASN A 36 -8.58 -10.41 -18.91
N LEU A 37 -7.91 -10.72 -17.80
CA LEU A 37 -6.68 -11.54 -17.81
C LEU A 37 -6.76 -12.73 -16.85
N SER A 38 -7.93 -13.01 -16.27
CA SER A 38 -8.12 -14.06 -15.27
C SER A 38 -7.91 -15.47 -15.82
N GLU A 39 -8.01 -15.66 -17.14
CA GLU A 39 -7.62 -16.90 -17.81
C GLU A 39 -6.11 -17.16 -17.77
N HIS A 40 -5.30 -16.10 -17.65
CA HIS A 40 -3.86 -16.25 -17.45
C HIS A 40 -3.59 -16.59 -15.98
N LYS A 41 -2.90 -17.73 -15.74
CA LYS A 41 -2.50 -18.15 -14.38
C LYS A 41 -1.73 -17.08 -13.61
N THR A 42 -0.95 -16.27 -14.33
CA THR A 42 -0.16 -15.17 -13.77
C THR A 42 -0.09 -14.03 -14.76
N SER A 43 -0.07 -12.79 -14.29
CA SER A 43 0.12 -11.59 -15.11
C SER A 43 1.14 -10.65 -14.46
N LYS A 44 2.08 -10.14 -15.26
CA LYS A 44 3.05 -9.11 -14.87
C LYS A 44 2.68 -7.83 -15.59
N LEU A 45 2.23 -6.82 -14.84
CA LEU A 45 1.70 -5.57 -15.38
C LEU A 45 2.47 -4.39 -14.80
N PHE A 46 2.57 -3.30 -15.55
CA PHE A 46 3.14 -2.05 -15.05
C PHE A 46 2.26 -0.87 -15.45
N TYR A 47 2.44 0.25 -14.78
CA TYR A 47 1.73 1.48 -15.06
C TYR A 47 2.62 2.70 -14.82
N VAL A 48 2.35 3.76 -15.58
CA VAL A 48 2.81 5.13 -15.33
C VAL A 48 1.60 6.03 -15.56
N THR A 49 1.06 6.59 -14.48
CA THR A 49 -0.25 7.26 -14.50
C THR A 49 -0.33 8.36 -13.47
N ASN A 50 -1.22 9.33 -13.68
CA ASN A 50 -1.64 10.24 -12.61
C ASN A 50 -2.61 9.55 -11.64
N ILE A 51 -2.49 9.88 -10.36
CA ILE A 51 -3.40 9.51 -9.27
C ILE A 51 -3.87 10.75 -8.51
N PHE A 52 -5.05 10.65 -7.91
CA PHE A 52 -5.74 11.77 -7.27
C PHE A 52 -6.11 11.45 -5.83
N ALA A 53 -5.51 12.16 -4.89
CA ALA A 53 -5.76 11.96 -3.47
C ALA A 53 -6.08 13.30 -2.80
N PHE A 54 -7.10 13.31 -1.94
CA PHE A 54 -7.41 14.51 -1.19
C PHE A 54 -6.28 14.81 -0.20
N GLU A 55 -5.89 16.08 -0.17
CA GLU A 55 -4.86 16.58 0.74
C GLU A 55 -5.35 17.87 1.40
N GLU A 56 -5.31 17.86 2.72
CA GLU A 56 -5.97 18.84 3.58
C GLU A 56 -5.07 20.05 3.85
N THR A 57 -3.76 19.84 3.96
CA THR A 57 -2.80 20.87 4.36
C THR A 57 -2.40 21.80 3.22
N GLY A 58 -2.72 21.44 1.98
CA GLY A 58 -2.30 22.16 0.77
C GLY A 58 -0.80 22.04 0.45
N LYS A 59 -0.05 21.28 1.26
CA LYS A 59 1.41 21.15 1.14
C LYS A 59 1.82 20.17 0.04
N LYS A 60 0.93 19.25 -0.35
CA LYS A 60 1.21 18.30 -1.44
C LYS A 60 0.20 18.45 -2.55
N GLY A 61 0.64 18.23 -3.79
CA GLY A 61 -0.23 18.18 -4.95
C GLY A 61 -1.35 17.15 -4.76
N ARG A 62 -2.56 17.51 -5.23
CA ARG A 62 -3.76 16.66 -5.25
C ARG A 62 -3.78 15.69 -6.43
N GLU A 63 -2.98 15.98 -7.45
CA GLU A 63 -2.64 15.09 -8.56
C GLU A 63 -1.13 14.79 -8.53
N ARG A 64 -0.76 13.53 -8.73
CA ARG A 64 0.65 13.09 -8.76
C ARG A 64 0.86 11.98 -9.78
N TRP A 65 2.05 11.95 -10.37
CA TRP A 65 2.49 10.79 -11.12
C TRP A 65 2.86 9.64 -10.19
N GLN A 66 2.37 8.44 -10.53
CA GLN A 66 2.73 7.18 -9.91
C GLN A 66 3.16 6.22 -11.02
N CYS A 67 4.29 5.56 -10.80
CA CYS A 67 4.69 4.40 -11.57
C CYS A 67 4.80 3.19 -10.65
N GLY A 68 4.43 2.02 -11.15
CA GLY A 68 4.45 0.79 -10.39
C GLY A 68 4.38 -0.44 -11.29
N ALA A 69 4.62 -1.59 -10.68
CA ALA A 69 4.49 -2.90 -11.32
C ALA A 69 3.77 -3.85 -10.35
N GLU A 70 2.88 -4.68 -10.90
CA GLU A 70 2.08 -5.65 -10.16
C GLU A 70 2.32 -7.04 -10.77
N PHE A 71 2.61 -8.02 -9.92
CA PHE A 71 2.60 -9.42 -10.28
C PHE A 71 1.37 -10.07 -9.65
N LEU A 72 0.41 -10.47 -10.49
CA LEU A 72 -0.85 -11.06 -10.08
C LEU A 72 -0.91 -12.55 -10.43
N GLY A 73 -1.69 -13.31 -9.65
CA GLY A 73 -1.93 -14.75 -9.86
C GLY A 73 -0.95 -15.70 -9.17
N SER A 74 -0.02 -15.21 -8.35
CA SER A 74 0.91 -16.06 -7.60
C SER A 74 1.23 -15.48 -6.22
N ALA A 75 1.37 -16.37 -5.22
CA ALA A 75 1.74 -16.04 -3.84
C ALA A 75 3.07 -16.68 -3.42
N LYS A 76 3.93 -17.00 -4.40
CA LYS A 76 5.25 -17.62 -4.14
C LYS A 76 6.25 -16.54 -3.71
N LEU A 77 7.11 -16.86 -2.74
CA LEU A 77 8.21 -15.97 -2.31
C LEU A 77 9.13 -15.51 -3.46
N ALA A 78 9.29 -16.34 -4.49
CA ALA A 78 10.07 -15.99 -5.68
C ALA A 78 9.52 -14.76 -6.41
N VAL A 79 8.20 -14.51 -6.33
CA VAL A 79 7.55 -13.35 -6.93
C VAL A 79 7.90 -12.07 -6.17
N ASP A 80 7.89 -12.10 -4.84
CA ASP A 80 8.30 -10.96 -4.01
C ASP A 80 9.77 -10.61 -4.30
N ALA A 81 10.64 -11.63 -4.38
CA ALA A 81 12.04 -11.44 -4.74
C ALA A 81 12.22 -10.85 -6.15
N GLU A 82 11.40 -11.27 -7.13
CA GLU A 82 11.42 -10.73 -8.49
C GLU A 82 11.05 -9.25 -8.53
N ILE A 83 9.99 -8.84 -7.81
CA ILE A 83 9.58 -7.43 -7.73
C ILE A 83 10.66 -6.58 -7.05
N ILE A 84 11.26 -7.08 -5.97
CA ILE A 84 12.37 -6.39 -5.29
C ILE A 84 13.57 -6.22 -6.22
N TRP A 85 13.91 -7.27 -6.97
CA TRP A 85 14.98 -7.23 -7.96
C TRP A 85 14.70 -6.20 -9.06
N LEU A 86 13.49 -6.21 -9.61
CA LEU A 86 13.03 -5.25 -10.63
C LEU A 86 13.19 -3.80 -10.15
N VAL A 87 12.79 -3.51 -8.90
CA VAL A 87 12.96 -2.16 -8.32
C VAL A 87 14.43 -1.77 -8.27
N SER A 88 15.32 -2.68 -7.84
CA SER A 88 16.75 -2.41 -7.80
C SER A 88 17.32 -2.09 -9.19
N GLU A 89 16.96 -2.89 -10.21
CA GLU A 89 17.41 -2.67 -11.58
C GLU A 89 16.89 -1.35 -12.17
N VAL A 90 15.62 -1.02 -11.93
CA VAL A 90 15.03 0.25 -12.41
C VAL A 90 15.73 1.44 -11.78
N ILE A 91 15.93 1.42 -10.46
CA ILE A 91 16.66 2.47 -9.74
C ILE A 91 18.08 2.67 -10.28
N GLN A 92 18.81 1.57 -10.49
CA GLN A 92 20.17 1.62 -11.03
C GLN A 92 20.18 2.20 -12.45
N LYS A 93 19.25 1.78 -13.32
CA LYS A 93 19.14 2.30 -14.69
C LYS A 93 18.75 3.78 -14.75
N LEU A 94 18.00 4.27 -13.76
CA LEU A 94 17.68 5.69 -13.63
C LEU A 94 18.84 6.52 -13.07
N GLY A 95 19.96 5.89 -12.68
CA GLY A 95 21.12 6.58 -12.11
C GLY A 95 20.89 7.12 -10.69
N ILE A 96 19.88 6.61 -9.98
CA ILE A 96 19.57 7.06 -8.63
C ILE A 96 20.45 6.28 -7.65
N ASN A 97 21.37 6.99 -7.01
CA ASN A 97 22.37 6.42 -6.11
C ASN A 97 21.97 6.58 -4.63
N ASN A 98 22.66 5.87 -3.75
CA ASN A 98 22.53 5.98 -2.29
C ASN A 98 21.12 5.67 -1.75
N ILE A 99 20.49 4.62 -2.28
CA ILE A 99 19.16 4.15 -1.82
C ILE A 99 19.32 3.07 -0.75
N LYS A 100 18.48 3.13 0.28
CA LYS A 100 18.29 2.05 1.26
C LYS A 100 16.92 1.41 1.06
N LEU A 101 16.91 0.13 0.70
CA LEU A 101 15.70 -0.68 0.70
C LEU A 101 15.41 -1.18 2.11
N GLN A 102 14.22 -0.89 2.64
CA GLN A 102 13.76 -1.39 3.93
C GLN A 102 12.62 -2.38 3.68
N LEU A 103 12.80 -3.62 4.16
CA LEU A 103 11.80 -4.67 4.03
C LEU A 103 11.12 -4.91 5.37
N SER A 104 9.80 -5.13 5.32
CA SER A 104 8.99 -5.45 6.49
C SER A 104 7.93 -6.49 6.11
N HIS A 105 7.57 -7.35 7.07
CA HIS A 105 6.56 -8.37 6.88
C HIS A 105 5.37 -8.08 7.79
N ALA A 106 4.23 -7.68 7.20
CA ALA A 106 3.03 -7.30 7.96
C ALA A 106 2.55 -8.40 8.93
N GLY A 107 2.70 -9.67 8.56
CA GLY A 107 2.35 -10.79 9.44
C GLY A 107 3.24 -10.89 10.68
N LEU A 108 4.53 -10.58 10.56
CA LEU A 108 5.46 -10.61 11.69
C LEU A 108 5.17 -9.45 12.64
N VAL A 109 4.97 -8.26 12.08
CA VAL A 109 4.60 -7.06 12.86
C VAL A 109 3.31 -7.30 13.64
N LYS A 110 2.28 -7.84 12.99
CA LYS A 110 1.01 -8.18 13.65
C LYS A 110 1.19 -9.21 14.76
N ALA A 111 1.99 -10.25 14.52
CA ALA A 111 2.27 -11.26 15.53
C ALA A 111 2.98 -10.67 16.75
N LEU A 112 4.00 -9.83 16.54
CA LEU A 112 4.72 -9.14 17.62
C LEU A 112 3.81 -8.23 18.45
N ILE A 113 2.95 -7.43 17.79
CA ILE A 113 2.00 -6.57 18.50
C ILE A 113 1.05 -7.40 19.36
N LYS A 114 0.56 -8.52 18.83
CA LYS A 114 -0.36 -9.42 19.54
C LYS A 114 0.29 -10.02 20.81
N GLU A 115 1.58 -10.33 20.76
CA GLU A 115 2.32 -10.86 21.92
C GLU A 115 2.47 -9.82 23.05
N LEU A 116 2.35 -8.52 22.75
CA LEU A 116 2.38 -7.48 23.78
C LEU A 116 1.12 -7.47 24.67
N LYS A 117 0.06 -8.22 24.28
CA LYS A 117 -1.21 -8.35 25.02
C LYS A 117 -1.79 -7.00 25.43
N LEU A 118 -1.85 -6.09 24.47
CA LEU A 118 -2.31 -4.73 24.66
C LEU A 118 -3.83 -4.65 24.48
N SER A 119 -4.43 -3.56 24.96
CA SER A 119 -5.84 -3.30 24.64
C SER A 119 -6.02 -2.99 23.15
N PRO A 120 -7.21 -3.21 22.56
CA PRO A 120 -7.45 -2.92 21.13
C PRO A 120 -7.13 -1.46 20.73
N GLY A 121 -7.34 -0.50 21.65
CA GLY A 121 -7.03 0.90 21.40
C GLY A 121 -5.52 1.18 21.37
N GLU A 122 -4.73 0.48 22.18
CA GLU A 122 -3.26 0.57 22.18
C GLU A 122 -2.64 -0.14 20.98
N GLU A 123 -3.16 -1.32 20.63
CA GLU A 123 -2.77 -2.04 19.41
C GLU A 123 -2.98 -1.17 18.16
N ALA A 124 -4.14 -0.52 18.06
CA ALA A 124 -4.44 0.38 16.94
C ALA A 124 -3.48 1.57 16.88
N LYS A 125 -3.16 2.18 18.04
CA LYS A 125 -2.18 3.28 18.12
C LYS A 125 -0.79 2.83 17.66
N ILE A 126 -0.27 1.74 18.20
CA ILE A 126 1.06 1.22 17.85
C ILE A 126 1.12 0.84 16.37
N THR A 127 0.08 0.18 15.86
CA THR A 127 -0.02 -0.17 14.44
C THR A 127 0.05 1.09 13.57
N SER A 128 -0.66 2.16 13.95
CA SER A 128 -0.59 3.45 13.23
C SER A 128 0.82 4.02 13.22
N HIS A 129 1.49 4.08 14.38
CA HIS A 129 2.87 4.59 14.49
C HIS A 129 3.84 3.82 13.58
N ILE A 130 3.72 2.48 13.55
CA ILE A 130 4.56 1.64 12.70
C ILE A 130 4.28 1.90 11.21
N LEU A 131 3.01 2.04 10.82
CA LEU A 131 2.63 2.37 9.44
C LEU A 131 3.13 3.75 9.01
N ASP A 132 3.27 4.68 9.96
CA ASP A 132 3.88 6.00 9.75
C ASP A 132 5.42 5.96 9.74
N GLY A 133 6.02 4.78 9.96
CA GLY A 133 7.48 4.56 9.94
C GLY A 133 8.16 4.71 11.30
N ASP A 134 7.41 4.96 12.38
CA ASP A 134 7.94 5.00 13.75
C ASP A 134 8.05 3.58 14.34
N TRP A 135 9.11 2.87 13.94
CA TRP A 135 9.44 1.55 14.47
C TRP A 135 9.83 1.57 15.96
N GLN A 136 10.22 2.73 16.51
CA GLN A 136 10.59 2.85 17.92
C GLN A 136 9.37 2.70 18.85
N ALA A 137 8.15 2.90 18.32
CA ALA A 137 6.92 2.68 19.08
C ALA A 137 6.82 1.26 19.63
N LEU A 138 7.30 0.24 18.90
CA LEU A 138 7.35 -1.15 19.38
C LEU A 138 8.24 -1.31 20.61
N MET A 139 9.40 -0.64 20.64
CA MET A 139 10.35 -0.72 21.76
C MET A 139 9.84 -0.03 23.03
N LYS A 140 8.97 0.97 22.87
CA LYS A 140 8.38 1.73 23.99
C LYS A 140 7.14 1.05 24.58
N ALA A 141 6.53 0.13 23.84
CA ALA A 141 5.38 -0.63 24.31
C ALA A 141 5.85 -1.63 25.38
N LYS A 142 5.36 -1.45 26.61
CA LYS A 142 5.63 -2.40 27.69
C LYS A 142 4.62 -3.54 27.62
N PRO A 143 5.05 -4.81 27.71
CA PRO A 143 4.11 -5.91 27.87
C PRO A 143 3.35 -5.72 29.18
N THR A 144 2.03 -5.97 29.15
CA THR A 144 1.21 -6.10 30.36
C THR A 144 1.57 -7.44 31.01
N ILE A 145 2.75 -7.53 31.63
CA ILE A 145 3.10 -8.68 32.46
C ILE A 145 2.34 -8.49 33.76
N SER A 146 1.21 -9.18 33.92
CA SER A 146 0.67 -9.44 35.24
C SER A 146 1.71 -10.30 35.97
N GLU A 147 2.42 -9.71 36.92
CA GLU A 147 3.15 -10.47 37.93
C GLU A 147 2.13 -11.40 38.61
N SER A 148 2.29 -12.70 38.40
CA SER A 148 1.63 -13.76 39.17
C SER A 148 2.60 -14.30 40.19
#